data_AF-A0A6I0EZI5-F1
#
_entry.id   AF-A0A6I0EZI5-F1
#
_cell.length_a   1.000
_cell.length_b   1.000
_cell.length_c   1.000
_cell.angle_alpha   90.00
_cell.angle_beta   90.00
_cell.angle_gamma   90.00
#
_symmetry.space_group_name_H-M   'P 1'
#
loop_
_entity.id
_entity.type
_entity.pdbx_description
1 polymer ?
#
loop_
_entity_poly.entity_id
_entity_poly.type
_entity_poly.pdbx_seq_one_letter_code
_entity_poly.pdbx_strand_id
1 'polypeptide(L)'
;MPIAQGTYFLYTVLPGDTLYSIGLRFGSSVGPLEQLNAIYPPFTDPGLIFPGQLLIVPYGYNPASQTFLFVRPGDSLYRIANQFSTSVENLVSLNPQIDNPALIYPNELVKLPAQIYIVSPSDSLFNIGRQLGVSIDALIRANRGRPGFSADVLYPGYGLIIPRFEPVIEPQSPLDQLADLLPNQVGFTWYYSGFAEYGHVMTLQAIEREENQYIYRVTGEVDDPSGGEVVGRDFSLSLQYVINGESLLQIKREEAMLDSPFDRLELIRLPLQQGNRWRQEVTDRLGQTFILDSIIEDVREDRGARVYTVRYNQIGSDYYELREIKEGIGVLSFEKLLTLGDQQFPVGYFLYEDMSGL
;
A
#
# COMPACT_ATOMS: atom_id res chain seq x y z
N MET A 1 22.17 19.53 -18.09
CA MET A 1 21.58 18.59 -17.11
C MET A 1 22.06 17.20 -17.47
N PRO A 2 22.27 16.30 -16.50
CA PRO A 2 22.72 14.91 -16.77
C PRO A 2 21.68 14.07 -17.51
N ILE A 3 20.44 14.54 -17.66
CA ILE A 3 19.45 13.93 -18.54
C ILE A 3 19.85 14.12 -20.00
N ALA A 4 20.00 13.01 -20.71
CA ALA A 4 20.35 12.99 -22.11
C ALA A 4 19.13 13.31 -22.99
N GLN A 5 19.30 14.28 -23.89
CA GLN A 5 18.32 14.59 -24.94
C GLN A 5 18.52 13.63 -26.11
N GLY A 6 17.45 13.31 -26.83
CA GLY A 6 17.49 12.32 -27.91
C GLY A 6 16.39 11.27 -27.82
N THR A 7 16.30 10.48 -28.88
CA THR A 7 15.49 9.26 -28.88
C THR A 7 16.36 8.09 -28.48
N TYR A 8 15.88 7.27 -27.55
CA TYR A 8 16.57 6.09 -27.05
C TYR A 8 15.70 4.86 -27.24
N PHE A 9 16.29 3.80 -27.78
CA PHE A 9 15.64 2.50 -27.90
C PHE A 9 16.23 1.54 -26.87
N LEU A 10 15.35 0.92 -26.07
CA LEU A 10 15.69 -0.20 -25.22
C LEU A 10 15.51 -1.46 -26.04
N TYR A 11 16.64 -2.08 -26.41
CA TYR A 11 16.69 -3.23 -27.30
C TYR A 11 17.29 -4.42 -26.57
N THR A 12 16.62 -5.58 -26.65
CA THR A 12 17.19 -6.82 -26.14
C THR A 12 17.95 -7.55 -27.22
N VAL A 13 19.21 -7.86 -26.94
CA VAL A 13 20.14 -8.53 -27.86
C VAL A 13 19.58 -9.89 -28.29
N LEU A 14 19.55 -10.14 -29.59
CA LEU A 14 19.14 -11.40 -30.19
C LEU A 14 20.35 -12.26 -30.57
N PRO A 15 20.18 -13.58 -30.76
CA PRO A 15 21.23 -14.44 -31.30
C PRO A 15 21.75 -13.93 -32.65
N GLY A 16 23.07 -13.75 -32.75
CA GLY A 16 23.74 -13.26 -33.95
C GLY A 16 23.87 -11.74 -34.05
N ASP A 17 23.33 -10.98 -33.09
CA ASP A 17 23.55 -9.54 -33.03
C ASP A 17 25.02 -9.19 -32.73
N THR A 18 25.44 -8.05 -33.27
CA THR A 18 26.70 -7.37 -32.94
C THR A 18 26.39 -5.91 -32.68
N LEU A 19 27.29 -5.19 -31.99
CA LEU A 19 27.10 -3.74 -31.81
C LEU A 19 27.01 -2.99 -33.14
N TYR A 20 27.74 -3.46 -34.16
CA TYR A 20 27.70 -2.89 -35.50
C TYR A 20 26.33 -3.10 -36.16
N SER A 21 25.80 -4.33 -36.16
CA SER A 21 24.51 -4.63 -36.77
C SER A 21 23.36 -3.93 -36.06
N ILE A 22 23.40 -3.86 -34.72
CA ILE A 22 22.45 -3.10 -33.91
C ILE A 22 22.56 -1.60 -34.25
N GLY A 23 23.76 -1.04 -34.21
CA GLY A 23 23.99 0.37 -34.53
C GLY A 23 23.45 0.73 -35.90
N LEU A 24 23.80 -0.05 -36.93
CA LEU A 24 23.31 0.15 -38.29
C LEU A 24 21.78 0.09 -38.38
N ARG A 25 21.16 -0.91 -37.73
CA ARG A 25 19.70 -1.09 -37.71
C ARG A 25 18.96 0.10 -37.14
N PHE A 26 19.51 0.72 -36.10
CA PHE A 26 18.89 1.82 -35.38
C PHE A 26 19.42 3.20 -35.78
N GLY A 27 20.26 3.31 -36.81
CA GLY A 27 20.88 4.59 -37.19
C GLY A 27 21.78 5.19 -36.10
N SER A 28 22.40 4.33 -35.30
CA SER A 28 23.34 4.66 -34.23
C SER A 28 24.78 4.32 -34.63
N SER A 29 25.74 4.64 -33.76
CA SER A 29 27.15 4.25 -33.92
C SER A 29 27.63 3.45 -32.71
N VAL A 30 28.69 2.66 -32.91
CA VAL A 30 29.20 1.73 -31.89
C VAL A 30 29.66 2.46 -30.63
N GLY A 31 30.39 3.59 -30.77
CA GLY A 31 30.97 4.31 -29.63
C GLY A 31 29.95 4.78 -28.58
N PRO A 32 28.90 5.54 -28.93
CA PRO A 32 27.84 5.91 -27.99
C PRO A 32 27.11 4.72 -27.38
N LEU A 33 26.93 3.64 -28.16
CA LEU A 33 26.28 2.42 -27.70
C LEU A 33 27.15 1.69 -26.67
N GLU A 34 28.46 1.56 -26.89
CA GLU A 34 29.42 1.03 -25.92
C GLU A 34 29.44 1.87 -24.65
N GLN A 35 29.52 3.20 -24.79
CA GLN A 35 29.61 4.12 -23.65
C GLN A 35 28.38 4.05 -22.75
N LEU A 36 27.17 4.12 -23.32
CA LEU A 36 25.92 4.13 -22.54
C LEU A 36 25.62 2.80 -21.85
N ASN A 37 26.24 1.71 -22.31
CA ASN A 37 26.01 0.36 -21.80
C ASN A 37 27.25 -0.27 -21.14
N ALA A 38 28.31 0.52 -20.89
CA ALA A 38 29.55 0.04 -20.28
C ALA A 38 30.16 -1.20 -20.98
N ILE A 39 30.10 -1.25 -22.32
CA ILE A 39 30.62 -2.39 -23.10
C ILE A 39 32.09 -2.14 -23.47
N TYR A 40 32.92 -1.96 -22.45
CA TYR A 40 34.35 -1.68 -22.57
C TYR A 40 35.09 -1.99 -21.26
N PRO A 41 36.43 -2.15 -21.29
CA PRO A 41 37.21 -2.40 -20.08
C PRO A 41 37.12 -1.24 -19.08
N PRO A 42 37.04 -1.50 -17.76
CA PRO A 42 37.22 -2.80 -17.12
C PRO A 42 35.93 -3.60 -16.92
N PHE A 43 34.80 -3.20 -17.51
CA PHE A 43 33.48 -3.76 -17.21
C PHE A 43 33.18 -5.01 -18.03
N THR A 44 33.46 -4.95 -19.33
CA THR A 44 33.37 -6.08 -20.27
C THR A 44 34.49 -6.01 -21.29
N ASP A 45 34.61 -7.04 -22.11
CA ASP A 45 35.42 -6.95 -23.32
C ASP A 45 34.77 -5.98 -24.32
N PRO A 46 35.55 -5.20 -25.09
CA PRO A 46 35.02 -4.31 -26.13
C PRO A 46 34.11 -5.06 -27.11
N GLY A 47 32.93 -4.51 -27.39
CA GLY A 47 31.96 -5.10 -28.31
C GLY A 47 31.25 -6.38 -27.83
N LEU A 48 31.59 -6.93 -26.65
CA LEU A 48 31.04 -8.19 -26.18
C LEU A 48 29.60 -8.02 -25.66
N ILE A 49 28.66 -8.68 -26.34
CA ILE A 49 27.25 -8.75 -25.95
C ILE A 49 26.76 -10.19 -25.95
N PHE A 50 25.73 -10.45 -25.15
CA PHE A 50 25.10 -11.75 -25.02
C PHE A 50 23.59 -11.65 -25.30
N PRO A 51 22.99 -12.65 -25.96
CA PRO A 51 21.54 -12.71 -26.13
C PRO A 51 20.80 -12.54 -24.81
N GLY A 52 19.73 -11.74 -24.82
CA GLY A 52 18.93 -11.44 -23.64
C GLY A 52 19.35 -10.18 -22.87
N GLN A 53 20.53 -9.62 -23.13
CA GLN A 53 20.94 -8.34 -22.53
C GLN A 53 20.10 -7.18 -23.04
N LEU A 54 19.72 -6.28 -22.14
CA LEU A 54 19.02 -5.03 -22.49
C LEU A 54 20.04 -3.92 -22.74
N LEU A 55 19.99 -3.29 -23.91
CA LEU A 55 20.87 -2.19 -24.31
C LEU A 55 20.08 -0.91 -24.52
N ILE A 56 20.67 0.22 -24.14
CA ILE A 56 20.25 1.55 -24.59
C ILE A 56 20.91 1.84 -25.93
N VAL A 57 20.11 2.03 -26.97
CA VAL A 57 20.59 2.39 -28.31
C VAL A 57 20.15 3.82 -28.62
N PRO A 58 21.09 4.79 -28.68
CA PRO A 58 20.74 6.18 -28.97
C PRO A 58 20.47 6.37 -30.46
N TYR A 59 19.43 7.12 -30.81
CA TYR A 59 19.10 7.50 -32.18
C TYR A 59 19.02 9.01 -32.34
N GLY A 60 19.94 9.55 -33.14
CA GLY A 60 19.95 10.94 -33.58
C GLY A 60 19.91 11.98 -32.46
N TYR A 61 19.98 13.24 -32.85
CA TYR A 61 19.66 14.34 -31.93
C TYR A 61 18.17 14.65 -32.03
N ASN A 62 17.47 14.62 -30.89
CA ASN A 62 16.10 15.08 -30.74
C ASN A 62 16.07 16.05 -29.55
N PRO A 63 15.53 17.27 -29.69
CA PRO A 63 15.42 18.20 -28.57
C PRO A 63 14.54 17.66 -27.42
N ALA A 64 13.62 16.75 -27.71
CA ALA A 64 12.85 16.02 -26.72
C ALA A 64 13.54 14.68 -26.35
N SER A 65 13.57 14.34 -25.06
CA SER A 65 13.99 13.01 -24.59
C SER A 65 12.81 12.04 -24.74
N GLN A 66 12.98 10.99 -25.54
CA GLN A 66 11.99 9.94 -25.76
C GLN A 66 12.65 8.58 -25.59
N THR A 67 11.97 7.67 -24.89
CA THR A 67 12.47 6.30 -24.70
C THR A 67 11.42 5.31 -25.21
N PHE A 68 11.83 4.33 -25.99
CA PHE A 68 10.98 3.28 -26.52
C PHE A 68 11.56 1.91 -26.21
N LEU A 69 10.71 0.92 -25.97
CA LEU A 69 11.07 -0.48 -25.78
C LEU A 69 10.60 -1.31 -26.98
N PHE A 70 11.44 -2.23 -27.44
CA PHE A 70 11.02 -3.30 -28.34
C PHE A 70 10.44 -4.46 -27.55
N VAL A 71 9.17 -4.78 -27.80
CA VAL A 71 8.47 -5.92 -27.20
C VAL A 71 9.15 -7.23 -27.61
N ARG A 72 9.31 -8.14 -26.67
CA ARG A 72 9.90 -9.47 -26.90
C ARG A 72 8.84 -10.56 -26.77
N PRO A 73 9.11 -11.77 -27.31
CA PRO A 73 8.30 -12.93 -27.01
C PRO A 73 8.17 -13.11 -25.49
N GLY A 74 6.93 -13.14 -24.99
CA GLY A 74 6.61 -13.31 -23.57
C GLY A 74 6.52 -12.02 -22.74
N ASP A 75 6.78 -10.84 -23.33
CA ASP A 75 6.48 -9.58 -22.67
C ASP A 75 4.96 -9.34 -22.63
N SER A 76 4.51 -8.58 -21.63
CA SER A 76 3.15 -8.05 -21.53
C SER A 76 3.21 -6.63 -21.00
N LEU A 77 2.20 -5.79 -21.26
CA LEU A 77 2.18 -4.42 -20.72
C LEU A 77 2.28 -4.40 -19.19
N TYR A 78 1.72 -5.40 -18.50
CA TYR A 78 1.87 -5.55 -17.04
C TYR A 78 3.34 -5.76 -16.64
N ARG A 79 4.07 -6.67 -17.31
CA ARG A 79 5.49 -6.93 -17.00
C ARG A 79 6.36 -5.72 -17.31
N ILE A 80 6.08 -5.03 -18.41
CA ILE A 80 6.76 -3.79 -18.81
C ILE A 80 6.48 -2.69 -17.78
N ALA A 81 5.22 -2.48 -17.42
CA ALA A 81 4.80 -1.49 -16.43
C ALA A 81 5.52 -1.71 -15.09
N ASN A 82 5.54 -2.95 -14.59
CA ASN A 82 6.24 -3.32 -13.37
C ASN A 82 7.78 -3.09 -13.47
N GLN A 83 8.39 -3.46 -14.60
CA GLN A 83 9.83 -3.26 -14.79
C GLN A 83 10.23 -1.78 -14.77
N PHE A 84 9.44 -0.93 -15.43
CA PHE A 84 9.69 0.51 -15.53
C PHE A 84 8.92 1.32 -14.48
N SER A 85 8.42 0.68 -13.43
CA SER A 85 7.72 1.29 -12.29
C SER A 85 6.63 2.30 -12.69
N THR A 86 5.80 1.91 -13.66
CA THR A 86 4.64 2.68 -14.14
C THR A 86 3.38 1.81 -14.13
N SER A 87 2.23 2.33 -14.56
CA SER A 87 0.98 1.57 -14.66
C SER A 87 0.66 1.16 -16.11
N VAL A 88 -0.19 0.16 -16.29
CA VAL A 88 -0.64 -0.26 -17.62
C VAL A 88 -1.44 0.87 -18.28
N GLU A 89 -2.27 1.56 -17.52
CA GLU A 89 -3.08 2.70 -17.97
C GLU A 89 -2.18 3.82 -18.51
N ASN A 90 -1.07 4.11 -17.82
CA ASN A 90 -0.11 5.11 -18.27
C ASN A 90 0.66 4.66 -19.53
N LEU A 91 1.00 3.38 -19.64
CA LEU A 91 1.58 2.87 -20.89
C LEU A 91 0.61 2.99 -22.05
N VAL A 92 -0.67 2.66 -21.85
CA VAL A 92 -1.70 2.77 -22.89
C VAL A 92 -1.92 4.24 -23.27
N SER A 93 -1.96 5.17 -22.32
CA SER A 93 -2.15 6.60 -22.60
C SER A 93 -1.00 7.19 -23.45
N LEU A 94 0.22 6.68 -23.26
CA LEU A 94 1.40 7.07 -24.04
C LEU A 94 1.49 6.38 -25.41
N ASN A 95 0.73 5.30 -25.60
CA ASN A 95 0.76 4.45 -26.77
C ASN A 95 -0.64 4.27 -27.36
N PRO A 96 -1.26 5.34 -27.90
CA PRO A 96 -2.62 5.28 -28.44
C PRO A 96 -2.75 4.34 -29.64
N GLN A 97 -1.64 3.87 -30.22
CA GLN A 97 -1.63 2.85 -31.27
C GLN A 97 -1.92 1.42 -30.75
N ILE A 98 -1.91 1.19 -29.44
CA ILE A 98 -2.20 -0.12 -28.84
C ILE A 98 -3.71 -0.18 -28.54
N ASP A 99 -4.47 -0.77 -29.46
CA ASP A 99 -5.93 -0.85 -29.34
C ASP A 99 -6.40 -1.79 -28.22
N ASN A 100 -5.68 -2.89 -28.00
CA ASN A 100 -5.97 -3.86 -26.95
C ASN A 100 -4.75 -4.05 -26.03
N PRO A 101 -4.79 -3.56 -24.78
CA PRO A 101 -3.67 -3.66 -23.83
C PRO A 101 -3.20 -5.10 -23.53
N ALA A 102 -4.04 -6.10 -23.79
CA ALA A 102 -3.70 -7.51 -23.60
C ALA A 102 -2.97 -8.14 -24.81
N LEU A 103 -2.89 -7.43 -25.94
CA LEU A 103 -2.30 -7.93 -27.19
C LEU A 103 -1.19 -6.97 -27.67
N ILE A 104 0.05 -7.30 -27.32
CA ILE A 104 1.25 -6.68 -27.89
C ILE A 104 2.06 -7.75 -28.63
N TYR A 105 2.73 -7.36 -29.71
CA TYR A 105 3.44 -8.29 -30.59
C TYR A 105 4.97 -8.12 -30.51
N PRO A 106 5.75 -9.19 -30.68
CA PRO A 106 7.21 -9.07 -30.75
C PRO A 106 7.68 -8.07 -31.81
N ASN A 107 8.68 -7.26 -31.45
CA ASN A 107 9.22 -6.12 -32.21
C ASN A 107 8.30 -4.89 -32.32
N GLU A 108 7.15 -4.90 -31.66
CA GLU A 108 6.35 -3.69 -31.50
C GLU A 108 7.08 -2.67 -30.61
N LEU A 109 6.87 -1.38 -30.90
CA LEU A 109 7.46 -0.28 -30.14
C LEU A 109 6.49 0.23 -29.09
N VAL A 110 6.89 0.13 -27.82
CA VAL A 110 6.18 0.71 -26.68
C VAL A 110 6.95 1.93 -26.19
N LYS A 111 6.36 3.11 -26.32
CA LYS A 111 6.86 4.34 -25.72
C LYS A 111 6.80 4.22 -24.21
N LEU A 112 7.92 4.48 -23.54
CA LEU A 112 8.02 4.42 -22.09
C LEU A 112 8.01 5.82 -21.49
N PRO A 113 7.41 5.98 -20.31
CA PRO A 113 7.64 7.13 -19.44
C PRO A 113 9.01 6.95 -18.76
N ALA A 114 10.09 7.03 -19.54
CA ALA A 114 11.44 6.85 -19.02
C ALA A 114 12.42 7.76 -19.75
N GLN A 115 13.55 8.03 -19.11
CA GLN A 115 14.62 8.84 -19.68
C GLN A 115 15.99 8.27 -19.36
N ILE A 116 16.99 8.72 -20.11
CA ILE A 116 18.36 8.31 -19.92
C ILE A 116 19.11 9.40 -19.15
N TYR A 117 19.63 9.04 -17.99
CA TYR A 117 20.50 9.86 -17.17
C TYR A 117 21.94 9.43 -17.37
N ILE A 118 22.84 10.36 -17.66
CA ILE A 118 24.27 10.10 -17.79
C ILE A 118 24.92 10.26 -16.43
N VAL A 119 25.43 9.14 -15.91
CA VAL A 119 26.10 9.08 -14.62
C VAL A 119 27.30 10.04 -14.60
N SER A 120 27.41 10.82 -13.54
CA SER A 120 28.48 11.77 -13.27
C SER A 120 29.47 11.22 -12.23
N PRO A 121 30.71 11.73 -12.16
CA PRO A 121 31.64 11.40 -11.09
C PRO A 121 31.04 11.83 -9.75
N SER A 122 30.78 10.88 -8.83
CA SER A 122 30.11 11.01 -7.51
C SER A 122 28.62 10.64 -7.47
N ASP A 123 28.06 10.15 -8.56
CA ASP A 123 26.70 9.62 -8.53
C ASP A 123 26.62 8.24 -7.87
N SER A 124 25.50 8.00 -7.21
CA SER A 124 25.05 6.74 -6.62
C SER A 124 23.55 6.58 -6.91
N LEU A 125 23.00 5.37 -6.79
CA LEU A 125 21.55 5.22 -6.94
C LEU A 125 20.77 6.03 -5.88
N PHE A 126 21.33 6.16 -4.67
CA PHE A 126 20.69 6.89 -3.57
C PHE A 126 20.55 8.40 -3.86
N ASN A 127 21.64 9.08 -4.21
CA ASN A 127 21.57 10.53 -4.47
C ASN A 127 20.84 10.84 -5.79
N ILE A 128 20.99 10.02 -6.85
CA ILE A 128 20.20 10.16 -8.09
C ILE A 128 18.71 10.00 -7.77
N GLY A 129 18.32 8.92 -7.08
CA GLY A 129 16.93 8.65 -6.73
C GLY A 129 16.32 9.76 -5.88
N ARG A 130 17.04 10.22 -4.86
CA ARG A 130 16.63 11.36 -4.03
C ARG A 130 16.48 12.65 -4.82
N GLN A 131 17.41 12.95 -5.74
CA GLN A 131 17.39 14.17 -6.55
C GLN A 131 16.23 14.17 -7.55
N LEU A 132 15.90 13.01 -8.11
CA LEU A 132 14.90 12.87 -9.17
C LEU A 132 13.52 12.43 -8.65
N GLY A 133 13.39 12.14 -7.35
CA GLY A 133 12.15 11.65 -6.75
C GLY A 133 11.79 10.24 -7.26
N VAL A 134 12.77 9.35 -7.36
CA VAL A 134 12.58 7.96 -7.82
C VAL A 134 13.19 7.01 -6.80
N SER A 135 12.42 6.02 -6.35
CA SER A 135 12.94 4.99 -5.42
C SER A 135 14.13 4.21 -5.98
N ILE A 136 15.05 3.79 -5.10
CA ILE A 136 16.21 2.96 -5.48
C ILE A 136 15.73 1.67 -6.14
N ASP A 137 14.68 1.04 -5.62
CA ASP A 137 14.13 -0.19 -6.19
C ASP A 137 13.60 0.01 -7.61
N ALA A 138 12.97 1.15 -7.90
CA ALA A 138 12.54 1.48 -9.26
C ALA A 138 13.74 1.64 -10.20
N LEU A 139 14.81 2.32 -9.76
CA LEU A 139 16.05 2.45 -10.52
C LEU A 139 16.69 1.09 -10.78
N ILE A 140 16.75 0.22 -9.77
CA ILE A 140 17.28 -1.14 -9.91
C ILE A 140 16.43 -1.93 -10.91
N ARG A 141 15.10 -2.00 -10.72
CA ARG A 141 14.19 -2.75 -11.59
C ARG A 141 14.30 -2.30 -13.06
N ALA A 142 14.33 -0.99 -13.30
CA ALA A 142 14.40 -0.44 -14.65
C ALA A 142 15.72 -0.77 -15.37
N ASN A 143 16.80 -1.02 -14.62
CA ASN A 143 18.13 -1.29 -15.17
C ASN A 143 18.58 -2.76 -15.06
N ARG A 144 17.72 -3.66 -14.56
CA ARG A 144 18.01 -5.11 -14.51
C ARG A 144 18.28 -5.68 -15.91
N GLY A 145 19.25 -6.59 -15.99
CA GLY A 145 19.60 -7.29 -17.23
C GLY A 145 20.43 -6.46 -18.22
N ARG A 146 20.94 -5.30 -17.80
CA ARG A 146 21.84 -4.47 -18.59
C ARG A 146 23.31 -4.82 -18.31
N PRO A 147 24.19 -4.81 -19.32
CA PRO A 147 25.63 -5.01 -19.10
C PRO A 147 26.20 -3.89 -18.23
N GLY A 148 27.16 -4.23 -17.37
CA GLY A 148 27.86 -3.28 -16.50
C GLY A 148 27.03 -2.62 -15.41
N PHE A 149 25.71 -2.88 -15.31
CA PHE A 149 24.89 -2.34 -14.24
C PHE A 149 25.21 -2.99 -12.90
N SER A 150 25.51 -2.16 -11.90
CA SER A 150 25.62 -2.55 -10.50
C SER A 150 24.82 -1.57 -9.64
N ALA A 151 24.13 -2.08 -8.63
CA ALA A 151 23.38 -1.24 -7.70
C ALA A 151 24.29 -0.45 -6.75
N ASP A 152 25.46 -1.01 -6.45
CA ASP A 152 26.43 -0.45 -5.51
C ASP A 152 27.43 0.49 -6.18
N VAL A 153 27.68 0.29 -7.48
CA VAL A 153 28.71 1.02 -8.23
C VAL A 153 28.16 1.54 -9.55
N LEU A 154 28.20 2.86 -9.72
CA LEU A 154 27.86 3.53 -10.97
C LEU A 154 29.11 4.17 -11.57
N TYR A 155 29.25 4.09 -12.90
CA TYR A 155 30.43 4.59 -13.60
C TYR A 155 30.10 5.84 -14.43
N PRO A 156 30.96 6.87 -14.41
CA PRO A 156 30.72 8.08 -15.20
C PRO A 156 30.55 7.76 -16.69
N GLY A 157 29.56 8.41 -17.32
CA GLY A 157 29.20 8.20 -18.72
C GLY A 157 28.27 7.01 -18.96
N TYR A 158 28.02 6.16 -17.97
CA TYR A 158 27.00 5.10 -18.07
C TYR A 158 25.62 5.72 -18.22
N GLY A 159 24.83 5.23 -19.18
CA GLY A 159 23.44 5.63 -19.31
C GLY A 159 22.61 4.85 -18.31
N LEU A 160 21.93 5.52 -17.39
CA LEU A 160 21.01 4.93 -16.42
C LEU A 160 19.58 5.21 -16.87
N ILE A 161 18.75 4.16 -16.92
CA ILE A 161 17.32 4.32 -17.21
C ILE A 161 16.64 4.84 -15.96
N ILE A 162 16.03 6.02 -16.06
CA ILE A 162 15.24 6.66 -15.03
C ILE A 162 13.76 6.58 -15.45
N PRO A 163 12.93 5.78 -14.78
CA PRO A 163 11.49 5.93 -14.87
C PRO A 163 11.09 7.39 -14.57
N ARG A 164 10.43 8.04 -15.51
CA ARG A 164 9.71 9.29 -15.27
C ARG A 164 8.31 8.85 -14.87
N PHE A 165 7.73 9.39 -13.80
CA PHE A 165 6.47 8.93 -13.22
C PHE A 165 6.60 7.66 -12.40
N GLU A 166 6.76 7.84 -11.10
CA GLU A 166 6.04 6.99 -10.18
C GLU A 166 4.53 7.25 -10.43
N PRO A 167 3.64 6.24 -10.52
CA PRO A 167 2.32 6.47 -9.94
C PRO A 167 2.63 6.94 -8.53
N VAL A 168 2.06 8.06 -8.11
CA VAL A 168 2.07 8.35 -6.69
C VAL A 168 1.49 7.08 -6.06
N ILE A 169 2.31 6.31 -5.34
CA ILE A 169 1.78 5.79 -4.09
C ILE A 169 1.64 7.09 -3.32
N GLU A 170 0.54 7.83 -3.54
CA GLU A 170 0.12 8.72 -2.48
C GLU A 170 0.08 7.76 -1.31
N PRO A 171 0.80 8.02 -0.20
CA PRO A 171 0.53 7.27 1.01
C PRO A 171 -0.98 7.29 1.09
N GLN A 172 -1.57 6.10 1.00
CA GLN A 172 -3.00 5.93 0.87
C GLN A 172 -3.64 6.95 1.81
N SER A 173 -4.61 7.73 1.33
CA SER A 173 -5.06 8.89 2.10
C SER A 173 -5.30 8.46 3.57
N PRO A 174 -4.99 9.27 4.58
CA PRO A 174 -5.20 8.87 5.98
C PRO A 174 -6.56 8.21 6.23
N LEU A 175 -7.58 8.71 5.53
CA LEU A 175 -8.92 8.15 5.51
C LEU A 175 -8.97 6.74 4.92
N ASP A 176 -8.36 6.51 3.76
CA ASP A 176 -8.35 5.21 3.09
C ASP A 176 -7.51 4.18 3.90
N GLN A 177 -6.38 4.57 4.51
CA GLN A 177 -5.58 3.65 5.36
C GLN A 177 -6.38 3.11 6.54
N LEU A 178 -7.22 3.96 7.13
CA LEU A 178 -8.10 3.57 8.22
C LEU A 178 -9.36 2.87 7.70
N ALA A 179 -9.81 3.15 6.48
CA ALA A 179 -10.95 2.48 5.85
C ALA A 179 -10.63 1.02 5.57
N ASP A 180 -9.37 0.70 5.26
CA ASP A 180 -8.88 -0.68 5.13
C ASP A 180 -8.96 -1.48 6.42
N LEU A 181 -9.21 -0.86 7.58
CA LEU A 181 -9.49 -1.58 8.82
C LEU A 181 -10.91 -2.11 8.90
N LEU A 182 -11.85 -1.63 8.07
CA LEU A 182 -13.27 -1.98 8.13
C LEU A 182 -13.72 -2.74 6.88
N PRO A 183 -14.84 -3.50 6.94
CA PRO A 183 -15.39 -4.16 5.76
C PRO A 183 -15.83 -3.17 4.70
N ASN A 184 -15.52 -3.46 3.45
CA ASN A 184 -15.81 -2.61 2.30
C ASN A 184 -17.15 -2.94 1.62
N GLN A 185 -17.93 -3.89 2.14
CA GLN A 185 -19.18 -4.36 1.55
C GLN A 185 -20.36 -4.20 2.51
N VAL A 186 -21.34 -3.39 2.09
CA VAL A 186 -22.65 -3.30 2.78
C VAL A 186 -23.30 -4.68 2.85
N GLY A 187 -23.87 -5.00 4.02
CA GLY A 187 -24.40 -6.31 4.35
C GLY A 187 -23.41 -7.23 5.07
N PHE A 188 -22.14 -6.83 5.21
CA PHE A 188 -21.18 -7.55 6.06
C PHE A 188 -21.75 -7.69 7.48
N THR A 189 -21.68 -8.90 8.04
CA THR A 189 -22.27 -9.22 9.34
C THR A 189 -21.23 -9.78 10.31
N TRP A 190 -21.10 -9.13 11.46
CA TRP A 190 -20.29 -9.60 12.55
C TRP A 190 -21.13 -10.40 13.55
N TYR A 191 -20.68 -11.60 13.88
CA TYR A 191 -21.26 -12.41 14.96
C TYR A 191 -20.25 -12.49 16.09
N TYR A 192 -20.62 -11.99 17.26
CA TYR A 192 -19.75 -12.01 18.43
C TYR A 192 -20.31 -12.93 19.51
N SER A 193 -19.41 -13.56 20.24
CA SER A 193 -19.71 -14.31 21.46
C SER A 193 -18.71 -13.94 22.55
N GLY A 194 -19.09 -14.07 23.82
CA GLY A 194 -18.27 -13.59 24.91
C GLY A 194 -18.68 -14.07 26.30
N PHE A 195 -18.25 -13.29 27.28
CA PHE A 195 -18.42 -13.58 28.70
C PHE A 195 -19.90 -13.84 29.09
N ALA A 196 -20.14 -14.85 29.92
CA ALA A 196 -21.45 -15.17 30.50
C ALA A 196 -22.59 -15.29 29.47
N GLU A 197 -22.37 -16.08 28.42
CA GLU A 197 -23.33 -16.31 27.33
C GLU A 197 -23.68 -15.06 26.52
N TYR A 198 -22.89 -13.99 26.66
CA TYR A 198 -23.04 -12.80 25.84
C TYR A 198 -22.86 -13.14 24.36
N GLY A 199 -23.78 -12.66 23.54
CA GLY A 199 -23.67 -12.67 22.10
C GLY A 199 -24.36 -11.45 21.51
N HIS A 200 -23.89 -11.01 20.36
CA HIS A 200 -24.58 -9.98 19.59
C HIS A 200 -24.21 -10.11 18.11
N VAL A 201 -25.13 -9.64 17.27
CA VAL A 201 -24.92 -9.55 15.84
C VAL A 201 -24.95 -8.10 15.40
N MET A 202 -24.06 -7.74 14.47
CA MET A 202 -24.04 -6.43 13.84
C MET A 202 -24.00 -6.58 12.33
N THR A 203 -24.69 -5.70 11.60
CA THR A 203 -24.66 -5.66 10.14
C THR A 203 -24.35 -4.25 9.65
N LEU A 204 -23.42 -4.15 8.71
CA LEU A 204 -23.06 -2.91 8.03
C LEU A 204 -24.17 -2.48 7.07
N GLN A 205 -24.88 -1.40 7.39
CA GLN A 205 -26.02 -0.91 6.62
C GLN A 205 -25.63 0.08 5.51
N ALA A 206 -24.61 0.91 5.75
CA ALA A 206 -24.18 1.92 4.79
C ALA A 206 -22.72 2.30 4.99
N ILE A 207 -22.07 2.68 3.88
CA ILE A 207 -20.76 3.33 3.85
C ILE A 207 -20.96 4.66 3.11
N GLU A 208 -20.88 5.77 3.85
CA GLU A 208 -21.02 7.12 3.32
C GLU A 208 -19.63 7.74 3.20
N ARG A 209 -19.33 8.30 2.02
CA ARG A 209 -18.09 9.03 1.76
C ARG A 209 -18.41 10.51 1.60
N GLU A 210 -17.81 11.33 2.45
CA GLU A 210 -17.82 12.79 2.34
C GLU A 210 -16.40 13.29 1.99
N GLU A 211 -16.23 14.58 1.72
CA GLU A 211 -14.93 15.13 1.28
C GLU A 211 -13.78 14.79 2.22
N ASN A 212 -14.02 14.78 3.54
CA ASN A 212 -12.98 14.61 4.57
C ASN A 212 -13.29 13.50 5.60
N GLN A 213 -14.27 12.63 5.34
CA GLN A 213 -14.60 11.55 6.26
C GLN A 213 -15.28 10.35 5.58
N TYR A 214 -15.15 9.19 6.20
CA TYR A 214 -16.00 8.03 5.96
C TYR A 214 -16.90 7.79 7.18
N ILE A 215 -18.17 7.48 6.93
CA ILE A 215 -19.13 7.09 7.97
C ILE A 215 -19.68 5.71 7.63
N TYR A 216 -19.43 4.74 8.50
CA TYR A 216 -20.01 3.41 8.44
C TYR A 216 -21.16 3.34 9.41
N ARG A 217 -22.37 3.02 8.93
CA ARG A 217 -23.55 2.86 9.78
C ARG A 217 -23.81 1.40 10.04
N VAL A 218 -23.85 1.03 11.30
CA VAL A 218 -24.01 -0.35 11.76
C VAL A 218 -25.25 -0.43 12.64
N THR A 219 -26.06 -1.46 12.41
CA THR A 219 -27.20 -1.81 13.28
C THR A 219 -27.06 -3.26 13.71
N GLY A 220 -27.64 -3.60 14.85
CA GLY A 220 -27.53 -4.96 15.37
C GLY A 220 -28.51 -5.22 16.50
N GLU A 221 -28.31 -6.35 17.16
CA GLU A 221 -29.08 -6.75 18.33
C GLU A 221 -28.18 -7.57 19.26
N VAL A 222 -28.33 -7.38 20.57
CA VAL A 222 -27.73 -8.24 21.60
C VAL A 222 -28.67 -9.43 21.82
N ASP A 223 -28.11 -10.63 21.92
CA ASP A 223 -28.89 -11.80 22.27
C ASP A 223 -29.56 -11.60 23.63
N ASP A 224 -30.84 -11.95 23.76
CA ASP A 224 -31.56 -11.83 25.04
C ASP A 224 -31.16 -12.97 25.99
N PRO A 225 -30.33 -12.72 27.02
CA PRO A 225 -29.90 -13.77 27.94
C PRO A 225 -31.03 -14.22 28.88
N SER A 226 -32.15 -13.49 28.93
CA SER A 226 -33.32 -13.83 29.75
C SER A 226 -34.31 -14.75 29.04
N GLY A 227 -34.11 -15.04 27.74
CA GLY A 227 -35.04 -15.86 26.96
C GLY A 227 -36.46 -15.28 26.90
N GLY A 228 -36.60 -13.96 26.95
CA GLY A 228 -37.88 -13.25 26.94
C GLY A 228 -38.50 -12.98 28.31
N GLU A 229 -37.82 -13.32 29.42
CA GLU A 229 -38.33 -13.07 30.77
C GLU A 229 -38.33 -11.57 31.15
N VAL A 230 -37.44 -10.78 30.56
CA VAL A 230 -37.39 -9.33 30.78
C VAL A 230 -38.17 -8.58 29.70
N VAL A 231 -39.40 -8.17 30.05
CA VAL A 231 -40.29 -7.43 29.14
C VAL A 231 -39.89 -5.94 29.08
N GLY A 232 -39.72 -5.41 27.87
CA GLY A 232 -39.52 -3.97 27.62
C GLY A 232 -38.06 -3.50 27.62
N ARG A 233 -37.10 -4.43 27.67
CA ARG A 233 -35.68 -4.10 27.45
C ARG A 233 -35.41 -4.00 25.95
N ASP A 234 -34.77 -2.91 25.54
CA ASP A 234 -34.31 -2.72 24.16
C ASP A 234 -32.94 -3.38 23.98
N PHE A 235 -32.87 -4.37 23.11
CA PHE A 235 -31.63 -5.07 22.75
C PHE A 235 -31.05 -4.58 21.44
N SER A 236 -31.71 -3.62 20.78
CA SER A 236 -31.23 -3.07 19.52
C SER A 236 -29.94 -2.29 19.71
N LEU A 237 -29.06 -2.43 18.72
CA LEU A 237 -27.76 -1.79 18.67
C LEU A 237 -27.71 -0.81 17.51
N SER A 238 -27.18 0.39 17.78
CA SER A 238 -26.81 1.33 16.74
C SER A 238 -25.43 1.89 17.00
N LEU A 239 -24.55 1.71 16.02
CA LEU A 239 -23.15 2.06 16.08
C LEU A 239 -22.72 2.72 14.78
N GLN A 240 -21.78 3.65 14.87
CA GLN A 240 -21.12 4.27 13.73
C GLN A 240 -19.61 4.14 13.89
N TYR A 241 -18.94 3.77 12.81
CA TYR A 241 -17.51 4.03 12.68
C TYR A 241 -17.32 5.29 11.85
N VAL A 242 -16.58 6.25 12.38
CA VAL A 242 -16.29 7.51 11.71
C VAL A 242 -14.79 7.63 11.54
N ILE A 243 -14.34 7.73 10.29
CA ILE A 243 -12.95 7.99 9.98
C ILE A 243 -12.84 9.46 9.63
N ASN A 244 -12.11 10.21 10.44
CA ASN A 244 -11.86 11.63 10.20
C ASN A 244 -10.39 11.98 10.45
N GLY A 245 -9.77 12.66 9.48
CA GLY A 245 -8.33 12.94 9.53
C GLY A 245 -7.51 11.66 9.70
N GLU A 246 -6.93 11.48 10.88
CA GLU A 246 -5.98 10.40 11.19
C GLU A 246 -6.51 9.36 12.18
N SER A 247 -7.82 9.38 12.48
CA SER A 247 -8.40 8.58 13.56
C SER A 247 -9.65 7.82 13.10
N LEU A 248 -9.78 6.58 13.59
CA LEU A 248 -10.99 5.77 13.50
C LEU A 248 -11.73 5.84 14.83
N LEU A 249 -12.91 6.45 14.82
CA LEU A 249 -13.80 6.62 15.97
C LEU A 249 -14.92 5.59 15.94
N GLN A 250 -15.30 5.10 17.12
CA GLN A 250 -16.55 4.40 17.35
C GLN A 250 -17.52 5.31 18.11
N ILE A 251 -18.76 5.39 17.64
CA ILE A 251 -19.85 6.12 18.30
C ILE A 251 -21.04 5.18 18.42
N LYS A 252 -21.57 5.00 19.63
CA LYS A 252 -22.74 4.14 19.89
C LYS A 252 -23.81 4.87 20.70
N ARG A 253 -25.04 4.37 20.62
CA ARG A 253 -26.22 4.94 21.30
C ARG A 253 -27.11 3.85 21.89
N GLU A 254 -26.51 2.86 22.52
CA GLU A 254 -27.21 1.70 23.05
C GLU A 254 -26.60 1.30 24.40
N GLU A 255 -27.41 0.72 25.30
CA GLU A 255 -26.97 0.33 26.64
C GLU A 255 -26.74 -1.17 26.83
N ALA A 256 -27.14 -2.00 25.86
CA ALA A 256 -27.19 -3.44 26.00
C ALA A 256 -25.85 -4.13 25.70
N MET A 257 -24.99 -3.54 24.87
CA MET A 257 -23.72 -4.14 24.45
C MET A 257 -22.73 -4.20 25.60
N LEU A 258 -22.06 -5.35 25.72
CA LEU A 258 -20.92 -5.54 26.61
C LEU A 258 -19.68 -4.85 26.02
N ASP A 259 -19.68 -3.52 25.99
CA ASP A 259 -18.58 -2.72 25.40
C ASP A 259 -18.20 -1.56 26.34
N SER A 260 -17.35 -0.62 25.86
CA SER A 260 -16.87 0.54 26.60
C SER A 260 -18.00 1.32 27.31
N PRO A 261 -17.79 1.86 28.52
CA PRO A 261 -18.73 2.80 29.14
C PRO A 261 -18.79 4.16 28.43
N PHE A 262 -17.89 4.41 27.46
CA PHE A 262 -17.82 5.63 26.69
C PHE A 262 -18.56 5.44 25.36
N ASP A 263 -19.57 6.28 25.12
CA ASP A 263 -20.37 6.21 23.89
C ASP A 263 -19.62 6.74 22.66
N ARG A 264 -18.50 7.45 22.86
CA ARG A 264 -17.58 7.94 21.82
C ARG A 264 -16.15 7.59 22.23
N LEU A 265 -15.45 6.85 21.38
CA LEU A 265 -14.08 6.40 21.63
C LEU A 265 -13.26 6.41 20.33
N GLU A 266 -12.02 6.93 20.38
CA GLU A 266 -11.03 6.77 19.32
C GLU A 266 -10.42 5.37 19.44
N LEU A 267 -10.77 4.48 18.51
CA LEU A 267 -10.31 3.10 18.52
C LEU A 267 -8.85 2.99 18.15
N ILE A 268 -8.43 3.66 17.08
CA ILE A 268 -7.06 3.57 16.59
C ILE A 268 -6.76 4.80 15.73
N ARG A 269 -5.48 5.15 15.64
CA ARG A 269 -5.03 6.30 14.86
C ARG A 269 -3.72 6.03 14.13
N LEU A 270 -3.47 6.84 13.12
CA LEU A 270 -2.20 6.84 12.41
C LEU A 270 -1.06 7.41 13.28
N PRO A 271 0.19 6.98 13.02
CA PRO A 271 0.57 5.87 12.13
C PRO A 271 0.15 4.49 12.67
N LEU A 272 -0.28 3.59 11.77
CA LEU A 272 -0.67 2.20 12.10
C LEU A 272 0.58 1.33 12.33
N GLN A 273 1.30 1.61 13.41
CA GLN A 273 2.55 0.94 13.78
C GLN A 273 2.61 0.69 15.28
N GLN A 274 3.26 -0.41 15.66
CA GLN A 274 3.50 -0.75 17.06
C GLN A 274 4.19 0.41 17.78
N GLY A 275 3.75 0.70 19.00
CA GLY A 275 4.27 1.78 19.83
C GLY A 275 3.67 3.16 19.56
N ASN A 276 2.79 3.31 18.55
CA ASN A 276 2.05 4.55 18.38
C ASN A 276 1.15 4.82 19.60
N ARG A 277 1.19 6.05 20.13
CA ARG A 277 0.57 6.43 21.41
C ARG A 277 -0.24 7.72 21.28
N TRP A 278 -1.37 7.79 21.96
CA TRP A 278 -2.17 9.01 22.06
C TRP A 278 -2.94 9.08 23.37
N ARG A 279 -3.40 10.30 23.69
CA ARG A 279 -4.34 10.53 24.79
C ARG A 279 -5.65 11.02 24.24
N GLN A 280 -6.73 10.56 24.83
CA GLN A 280 -8.08 10.99 24.50
C GLN A 280 -8.87 11.29 25.77
N GLU A 281 -9.68 12.35 25.69
CA GLU A 281 -10.67 12.68 26.70
C GLU A 281 -11.97 11.95 26.35
N VAL A 282 -12.53 11.23 27.32
CA VAL A 282 -13.76 10.44 27.17
C VAL A 282 -14.73 10.80 28.28
N THR A 283 -16.02 10.71 27.99
CA THR A 283 -17.09 11.00 28.95
C THR A 283 -17.97 9.77 29.09
N ASP A 284 -18.20 9.33 30.32
CA ASP A 284 -19.12 8.24 30.61
C ASP A 284 -20.59 8.71 30.52
N ARG A 285 -21.52 7.77 30.66
CA ARG A 285 -22.97 8.05 30.62
C ARG A 285 -23.47 8.87 31.82
N LEU A 286 -22.68 9.00 32.88
CA LEU A 286 -22.97 9.85 34.04
C LEU A 286 -22.47 11.29 33.83
N GLY A 287 -21.83 11.58 32.70
CA GLY A 287 -21.26 12.88 32.39
C GLY A 287 -19.90 13.13 33.04
N GLN A 288 -19.25 12.10 33.59
CA GLN A 288 -17.91 12.21 34.17
C GLN A 288 -16.86 12.05 33.08
N THR A 289 -15.84 12.92 33.13
CA THR A 289 -14.78 12.97 32.13
C THR A 289 -13.50 12.31 32.66
N PHE A 290 -12.88 11.50 31.80
CA PHE A 290 -11.65 10.76 32.07
C PHE A 290 -10.65 10.93 30.93
N ILE A 291 -9.38 10.65 31.19
CA ILE A 291 -8.33 10.62 30.17
C ILE A 291 -7.84 9.19 30.02
N LEU A 292 -7.83 8.69 28.77
CA LEU A 292 -7.23 7.41 28.42
C LEU A 292 -5.86 7.62 27.78
N ASP A 293 -4.83 6.94 28.28
CA ASP A 293 -3.53 6.77 27.62
C ASP A 293 -3.58 5.50 26.76
N SER A 294 -3.55 5.68 25.44
CA SER A 294 -3.79 4.63 24.44
C SER A 294 -2.51 4.30 23.67
N ILE A 295 -2.35 3.03 23.30
CA ILE A 295 -1.18 2.54 22.56
C ILE A 295 -1.55 1.39 21.62
N ILE A 296 -0.95 1.36 20.42
CA ILE A 296 -0.85 0.15 19.61
C ILE A 296 0.23 -0.74 20.22
N GLU A 297 -0.14 -1.73 21.02
CA GLU A 297 0.79 -2.59 21.77
C GLU A 297 1.51 -3.59 20.87
N ASP A 298 0.80 -4.11 19.86
CA ASP A 298 1.28 -5.15 18.96
C ASP A 298 0.68 -4.98 17.56
N VAL A 299 1.45 -5.38 16.54
CA VAL A 299 0.99 -5.48 15.15
C VAL A 299 1.50 -6.80 14.61
N ARG A 300 0.57 -7.71 14.31
CA ARG A 300 0.87 -9.04 13.76
C ARG A 300 0.23 -9.26 12.41
N GLU A 301 0.73 -10.22 11.65
CA GLU A 301 0.15 -10.65 10.39
C GLU A 301 -0.66 -11.93 10.61
N ASP A 302 -1.89 -11.97 10.10
CA ASP A 302 -2.77 -13.13 10.13
C ASP A 302 -3.44 -13.29 8.75
N ARG A 303 -3.13 -14.41 8.08
CA ARG A 303 -3.62 -14.76 6.72
C ARG A 303 -3.50 -13.62 5.69
N GLY A 304 -2.41 -12.85 5.73
CA GLY A 304 -2.13 -11.77 4.78
C GLY A 304 -2.82 -10.43 5.11
N ALA A 305 -3.45 -10.31 6.27
CA ALA A 305 -3.99 -9.07 6.83
C ALA A 305 -3.28 -8.74 8.14
N ARG A 306 -3.10 -7.45 8.45
CA ARG A 306 -2.57 -7.04 9.77
C ARG A 306 -3.65 -7.02 10.83
N VAL A 307 -3.27 -7.41 12.04
CA VAL A 307 -4.08 -7.31 13.25
C VAL A 307 -3.35 -6.42 14.25
N TYR A 308 -4.04 -5.39 14.72
CA TYR A 308 -3.55 -4.39 15.65
C TYR A 308 -4.14 -4.65 17.02
N THR A 309 -3.28 -4.83 18.03
CA THR A 309 -3.71 -4.89 19.43
C THR A 309 -3.59 -3.50 20.03
N VAL A 310 -4.72 -2.92 20.44
CA VAL A 310 -4.79 -1.57 20.99
C VAL A 310 -5.21 -1.62 22.45
N ARG A 311 -4.40 -1.04 23.33
CA ARG A 311 -4.73 -0.88 24.75
C ARG A 311 -5.07 0.56 25.07
N TYR A 312 -6.06 0.73 25.95
CA TYR A 312 -6.51 2.02 26.49
C TYR A 312 -6.46 1.93 28.01
N ASN A 313 -5.65 2.76 28.67
CA ASN A 313 -5.54 2.78 30.14
C ASN A 313 -6.10 4.09 30.69
N GLN A 314 -7.01 4.02 31.65
CA GLN A 314 -7.51 5.22 32.31
C GLN A 314 -6.45 5.78 33.27
N ILE A 315 -6.10 7.06 33.10
CA ILE A 315 -5.13 7.71 33.99
C ILE A 315 -5.74 7.84 35.39
N GLY A 316 -5.01 7.36 36.40
CA GLY A 316 -5.42 7.46 37.81
C GLY A 316 -6.38 6.37 38.29
N SER A 317 -6.55 5.30 37.51
CA SER A 317 -7.36 4.12 37.83
C SER A 317 -6.68 2.86 37.30
N ASP A 318 -7.10 1.69 37.79
CA ASP A 318 -6.68 0.38 37.25
C ASP A 318 -7.51 -0.04 36.02
N TYR A 319 -8.51 0.76 35.64
CA TYR A 319 -9.38 0.48 34.49
C TYR A 319 -8.59 0.49 33.17
N TYR A 320 -8.80 -0.57 32.36
CA TYR A 320 -8.28 -0.67 31.01
C TYR A 320 -9.30 -1.28 30.04
N GLU A 321 -9.06 -1.04 28.76
CA GLU A 321 -9.68 -1.74 27.64
C GLU A 321 -8.59 -2.28 26.70
N LEU A 322 -8.88 -3.39 26.02
CA LEU A 322 -8.04 -3.99 25.00
C LEU A 322 -8.91 -4.34 23.80
N ARG A 323 -8.45 -4.04 22.58
CA ARG A 323 -9.10 -4.43 21.33
C ARG A 323 -8.11 -5.03 20.36
N GLU A 324 -8.56 -6.02 19.61
CA GLU A 324 -7.87 -6.47 18.40
C GLU A 324 -8.66 -6.01 17.18
N ILE A 325 -8.00 -5.36 16.23
CA ILE A 325 -8.60 -4.80 15.02
C ILE A 325 -7.88 -5.39 13.82
N LYS A 326 -8.59 -6.03 12.89
CA LYS A 326 -8.02 -6.68 11.69
C LYS A 326 -8.42 -5.98 10.41
N GLU A 327 -7.46 -5.81 9.51
CA GLU A 327 -7.68 -5.26 8.17
C GLU A 327 -8.80 -6.00 7.43
N GLY A 328 -9.71 -5.24 6.83
CA GLY A 328 -10.89 -5.70 6.11
C GLY A 328 -12.04 -6.19 6.99
N ILE A 329 -11.83 -6.34 8.31
CA ILE A 329 -12.81 -6.95 9.23
C ILE A 329 -13.29 -5.99 10.31
N GLY A 330 -12.41 -5.17 10.88
CA GLY A 330 -12.71 -4.32 12.03
C GLY A 330 -12.37 -5.01 13.34
N VAL A 331 -13.17 -4.78 14.38
CA VAL A 331 -12.92 -5.30 15.74
C VAL A 331 -13.10 -6.82 15.75
N LEU A 332 -12.03 -7.54 16.05
CA LEU A 332 -12.05 -8.99 16.28
C LEU A 332 -12.40 -9.32 17.72
N SER A 333 -11.88 -8.55 18.67
CA SER A 333 -12.11 -8.82 20.09
C SER A 333 -12.09 -7.54 20.90
N PHE A 334 -12.77 -7.60 22.03
CA PHE A 334 -12.82 -6.56 23.03
C PHE A 334 -12.71 -7.18 24.42
N GLU A 335 -11.91 -6.56 25.28
CA GLU A 335 -11.80 -6.89 26.70
C GLU A 335 -11.79 -5.60 27.52
N LYS A 336 -12.42 -5.62 28.68
CA LYS A 336 -12.29 -4.57 29.71
C LYS A 336 -12.21 -5.15 31.10
N LEU A 337 -11.69 -4.35 32.03
CA LEU A 337 -11.74 -4.68 33.45
C LEU A 337 -13.14 -4.41 34.03
N LEU A 338 -13.80 -5.45 34.55
CA LEU A 338 -15.04 -5.32 35.31
C LEU A 338 -14.71 -5.35 36.81
N THR A 339 -15.30 -4.42 37.57
CA THR A 339 -15.23 -4.41 39.04
C THR A 339 -16.58 -4.83 39.61
N LEU A 340 -16.60 -5.89 40.42
CA LEU A 340 -17.77 -6.37 41.14
C LEU A 340 -17.43 -6.52 42.62
N GLY A 341 -17.90 -5.57 43.45
CA GLY A 341 -17.48 -5.48 44.84
C GLY A 341 -15.98 -5.21 44.94
N ASP A 342 -15.26 -6.05 45.70
CA ASP A 342 -13.80 -5.97 45.86
C ASP A 342 -13.01 -6.79 44.81
N GLN A 343 -13.70 -7.44 43.86
CA GLN A 343 -13.08 -8.26 42.83
C GLN A 343 -13.02 -7.54 41.50
N GLN A 344 -11.89 -7.69 40.81
CA GLN A 344 -11.68 -7.22 39.46
C GLN A 344 -11.30 -8.41 38.56
N PHE A 345 -11.95 -8.52 37.40
CA PHE A 345 -11.63 -9.55 36.42
C PHE A 345 -11.95 -9.07 34.99
N PRO A 346 -11.23 -9.58 33.98
CA PRO A 346 -11.48 -9.22 32.60
C PRO A 346 -12.79 -9.83 32.10
N VAL A 347 -13.55 -9.04 31.32
CA VAL A 347 -14.74 -9.48 30.58
C VAL A 347 -14.65 -8.96 29.16
N GLY A 348 -15.24 -9.68 28.21
CA GLY A 348 -15.07 -9.34 26.80
C GLY A 348 -15.88 -10.21 25.86
N TYR A 349 -15.68 -9.96 24.57
CA TYR A 349 -16.25 -10.74 23.47
C TYR A 349 -15.22 -10.88 22.34
N PHE A 350 -15.44 -11.86 21.47
CA PHE A 350 -14.62 -12.15 20.30
C PHE A 350 -15.51 -12.50 19.10
N LEU A 351 -15.00 -12.23 17.91
CA LEU A 351 -15.66 -12.48 16.64
C LEU A 351 -15.65 -13.98 16.37
N TYR A 352 -16.79 -14.51 15.96
CA TYR A 352 -16.96 -15.89 15.55
C TYR A 352 -16.79 -16.01 14.03
N GLU A 353 -15.54 -16.18 13.58
CA GLU A 353 -15.13 -16.10 12.16
C GLU A 353 -16.02 -16.95 11.22
N ASP A 354 -16.30 -18.20 11.60
CA ASP A 354 -17.06 -19.17 10.78
C ASP A 354 -18.48 -18.70 10.42
N MET A 355 -19.14 -17.91 11.28
CA MET A 355 -20.48 -17.38 11.02
C MET A 355 -20.44 -16.00 10.35
N SER A 356 -19.30 -15.31 10.41
CA SER A 356 -19.08 -14.00 9.79
C SER A 356 -18.63 -14.07 8.33
N GLY A 357 -18.59 -15.26 7.74
CA GLY A 357 -18.24 -15.45 6.33
C GLY A 357 -16.75 -15.27 6.03
N LEU A 358 -15.89 -15.59 7.01
CA LEU A 358 -14.43 -15.43 6.96
C LEU A 358 -13.67 -16.75 6.78
#